data_AF-A0A0P9SVL2-F1
#
_entry.id   AF-A0A0P9SVL2-F1
#
_cell.length_a   1.000
_cell.length_b   1.000
_cell.length_c   1.000
_cell.angle_alpha   90.00
_cell.angle_beta   90.00
_cell.angle_gamma   90.00
#
_symmetry.space_group_name_H-M   'P 1'
#
loop_
_entity.id
_entity.type
_entity.pdbx_description
1 polymer ?
#
loop_
_entity_poly.entity_id
_entity_poly.type
_entity_poly.pdbx_seq_one_letter_code
_entity_poly.pdbx_strand_id
1 'polypeptide(L)'
;MSASETEERISSIICEHFLSGTQEKLTVSLVSERAGISRQAFHKKYLHLKPYLTGQRRVDELFLRQSVDPIKVILQTQNLVRDLQGQLHEARSNQAAEFEEFENNVLTSLMASDILTHRAKELTAELRKKALHVEMLKRQLSEKEVELALQASDSTVSLPAAFAKNPDLHVFKPDLAAALAGFLSNSEKETYGALKRKAIDAMQHRVLKILKQGTIRVVVFQERYLCSFEKFVDRYFSRTTSSLVVLNLPLSSRLETQEFLRALKGAVPLELYVPHCDSEAVVKAQRAFLFGNIPDFELKATDREPLPTIHDGYDRVTVFRIEQGE
;
A
#
# COMPACT_ATOMS: atom_id res chain seq x y z
N MET A 1 -30.44 -73.40 -25.35
CA MET A 1 -30.84 -72.06 -24.88
C MET A 1 -31.75 -71.48 -25.93
N SER A 2 -33.05 -71.39 -25.64
CA SER A 2 -33.99 -70.79 -26.57
C SER A 2 -33.72 -69.27 -26.66
N ALA A 3 -34.03 -68.66 -27.80
CA ALA A 3 -33.85 -67.22 -27.99
C ALA A 3 -34.71 -66.39 -27.01
N SER A 4 -35.81 -66.97 -26.50
CA SER A 4 -36.72 -66.39 -25.52
C SER A 4 -36.13 -66.37 -24.11
N GLU A 5 -35.56 -67.48 -23.64
CA GLU A 5 -34.91 -67.57 -22.31
C GLU A 5 -33.75 -66.58 -22.16
N THR A 6 -33.05 -66.31 -23.25
CA THR A 6 -31.92 -65.37 -23.27
C THR A 6 -32.40 -63.91 -23.32
N GLU A 7 -33.56 -63.64 -23.92
CA GLU A 7 -34.21 -62.33 -23.88
C GLU A 7 -34.76 -61.99 -22.48
N GLU A 8 -35.34 -62.98 -21.80
CA GLU A 8 -35.81 -62.86 -20.42
C GLU A 8 -34.64 -62.57 -19.46
N ARG A 9 -33.50 -63.24 -19.61
CA ARG A 9 -32.32 -62.93 -18.77
C ARG A 9 -31.77 -61.53 -19.00
N ILE A 10 -31.73 -61.07 -20.26
CA ILE A 10 -31.27 -59.71 -20.56
C ILE A 10 -32.21 -58.68 -19.94
N SER A 11 -33.53 -58.89 -20.08
CA SER A 11 -34.53 -57.98 -19.50
C SER A 11 -34.50 -57.97 -17.97
N SER A 12 -34.27 -59.10 -17.30
CA SER A 12 -34.20 -59.13 -15.82
C SER A 12 -33.00 -58.35 -15.30
N ILE A 13 -31.85 -58.48 -15.96
CA ILE A 13 -30.62 -57.75 -15.61
C ILE A 13 -30.80 -56.24 -15.80
N ILE A 14 -31.52 -55.83 -16.84
CA ILE A 14 -31.86 -54.42 -17.08
C ILE A 14 -32.77 -53.91 -15.96
N CYS A 15 -33.83 -54.65 -15.64
CA CYS A 15 -34.77 -54.33 -14.58
C CYS A 15 -34.09 -54.22 -13.21
N GLU A 16 -33.25 -55.18 -12.82
CA GLU A 16 -32.51 -55.17 -11.56
C GLU A 16 -31.55 -53.97 -11.45
N HIS A 17 -30.88 -53.61 -12.55
CA HIS A 17 -29.99 -52.45 -12.56
C HIS A 17 -30.77 -51.15 -12.32
N PHE A 18 -31.90 -50.96 -13.00
CA PHE A 18 -32.73 -49.76 -12.77
C PHE A 18 -33.39 -49.75 -11.38
N LEU A 19 -33.72 -50.92 -10.81
CA LEU A 19 -34.22 -51.03 -9.44
C LEU A 19 -33.16 -50.72 -8.38
N SER A 20 -31.88 -50.94 -8.69
CA SER A 20 -30.77 -50.58 -7.79
C SER A 20 -30.50 -49.07 -7.68
N GLY A 21 -31.27 -48.23 -8.36
CA GLY A 21 -31.22 -46.77 -8.22
C GLY A 21 -30.05 -46.09 -8.92
N THR A 22 -29.24 -46.83 -9.70
CA THR A 22 -28.13 -46.27 -10.47
C THR A 22 -28.65 -45.53 -11.70
N GLN A 23 -28.44 -44.21 -11.73
CA GLN A 23 -28.81 -43.32 -12.86
C GLN A 23 -27.83 -43.42 -14.05
N GLU A 24 -26.80 -44.28 -13.97
CA GLU A 24 -25.82 -44.43 -15.02
C GLU A 24 -26.39 -45.19 -16.22
N LYS A 25 -26.10 -44.68 -17.43
CA LYS A 25 -26.50 -45.32 -18.69
C LYS A 25 -25.86 -46.70 -18.78
N LEU A 26 -26.70 -47.73 -18.80
CA LEU A 26 -26.22 -49.12 -18.87
C LEU A 26 -25.58 -49.36 -20.24
N THR A 27 -24.28 -49.68 -20.26
CA THR A 27 -23.57 -49.94 -21.53
C THR A 27 -23.89 -51.35 -22.02
N VAL A 28 -24.04 -51.51 -23.34
CA VAL A 28 -24.30 -52.81 -24.00
C VAL A 28 -23.22 -53.84 -23.62
N SER A 29 -21.99 -53.40 -23.37
CA SER A 29 -20.90 -54.23 -22.87
C SER A 29 -21.22 -54.88 -21.53
N LEU A 30 -21.63 -54.09 -20.53
CA LEU A 30 -21.93 -54.59 -19.18
C LEU A 30 -23.13 -55.55 -19.17
N VAL A 31 -24.15 -55.27 -19.99
CA VAL A 31 -25.29 -56.18 -20.15
C VAL A 31 -24.88 -57.47 -20.82
N SER A 32 -24.06 -57.40 -21.87
CA SER A 32 -23.57 -58.59 -22.59
C SER A 32 -22.68 -59.47 -21.72
N GLU A 33 -21.86 -58.87 -20.86
CA GLU A 33 -21.01 -59.56 -19.89
C GLU A 33 -21.84 -60.21 -18.78
N ARG A 34 -22.82 -59.50 -18.21
CA ARG A 34 -23.72 -60.06 -17.18
C ARG A 34 -24.67 -61.14 -17.73
N ALA A 35 -25.07 -61.05 -19.00
CA ALA A 35 -25.94 -62.03 -19.64
C ALA A 35 -25.17 -63.23 -20.24
N GLY A 36 -23.84 -63.19 -20.28
CA GLY A 36 -23.00 -64.26 -20.86
C GLY A 36 -23.13 -64.39 -22.38
N ILE A 37 -23.42 -63.29 -23.10
CA ILE A 37 -23.68 -63.28 -24.55
C ILE A 37 -22.64 -62.39 -25.25
N SER A 38 -22.19 -62.78 -26.46
CA SER A 38 -21.31 -61.93 -27.26
C SER A 38 -22.01 -60.63 -27.69
N ARG A 39 -21.29 -59.50 -27.66
CA ARG A 39 -21.77 -58.18 -28.12
C ARG A 39 -22.37 -58.24 -29.54
N GLN A 40 -21.82 -59.08 -30.41
CA GLN A 40 -22.33 -59.27 -31.78
C GLN A 40 -23.70 -59.97 -31.82
N ALA A 41 -23.93 -60.93 -30.92
CA ALA A 41 -25.21 -61.62 -30.80
C ALA A 41 -26.30 -60.70 -30.24
N PHE A 42 -25.93 -59.80 -29.31
CA PHE A 42 -26.83 -58.74 -28.83
C PHE A 42 -27.29 -57.82 -29.96
N HIS A 43 -26.36 -57.33 -30.79
CA HIS A 43 -26.70 -56.45 -31.91
C HIS A 43 -27.51 -57.13 -33.02
N LYS A 44 -27.33 -58.44 -33.23
CA LYS A 44 -28.01 -59.18 -34.30
C LYS A 44 -29.43 -59.62 -33.92
N LYS A 45 -29.66 -60.01 -32.66
CA LYS A 45 -30.93 -60.62 -32.22
C LYS A 45 -31.76 -59.75 -31.28
N TYR A 46 -31.15 -58.79 -30.59
CA TYR A 46 -31.78 -58.06 -29.47
C TYR A 46 -31.67 -56.54 -29.63
N LEU A 47 -31.66 -56.04 -30.87
CA LEU A 47 -31.54 -54.61 -31.18
C LEU A 47 -32.67 -53.77 -30.55
N HIS A 48 -33.85 -54.36 -30.37
CA HIS A 48 -35.02 -53.74 -29.75
C HIS A 48 -34.85 -53.45 -28.26
N LEU A 49 -33.85 -54.04 -27.59
CA LEU A 49 -33.57 -53.78 -26.17
C LEU A 49 -32.61 -52.59 -25.96
N LYS A 50 -31.94 -52.12 -27.03
CA LYS A 50 -31.01 -50.98 -26.99
C LYS A 50 -31.64 -49.65 -26.52
N PRO A 51 -32.88 -49.29 -26.91
CA PRO A 51 -33.53 -48.05 -26.46
C PRO A 51 -33.81 -47.99 -24.95
N TYR A 52 -33.93 -49.14 -24.27
CA TYR A 52 -34.10 -49.20 -22.82
C TYR A 52 -32.78 -48.97 -22.07
N LEU A 53 -31.65 -49.33 -22.67
CA LEU A 53 -30.31 -49.10 -22.12
C LEU A 53 -29.89 -47.62 -22.17
N THR A 54 -30.34 -46.92 -23.22
CA THR A 54 -30.03 -45.50 -23.44
C THR A 54 -31.01 -44.55 -22.75
N GLY A 55 -32.05 -45.07 -22.08
CA GLY A 55 -33.08 -44.29 -21.39
C GLY A 55 -34.11 -43.63 -22.31
N GLN A 56 -34.18 -44.02 -23.58
CA GLN A 56 -35.12 -43.44 -24.56
C GLN A 56 -36.53 -44.05 -24.48
N ARG A 57 -36.68 -45.23 -23.86
CA ARG A 57 -37.97 -45.85 -23.55
C ARG A 57 -38.09 -46.14 -22.05
N ARG A 58 -39.29 -45.99 -21.50
CA ARG A 58 -39.57 -46.25 -20.09
C ARG A 58 -39.41 -47.74 -19.79
N VAL A 59 -38.67 -48.05 -18.75
CA VAL A 59 -38.41 -49.43 -18.28
C VAL A 59 -39.72 -50.08 -17.81
N ASP A 60 -40.75 -49.29 -17.52
CA ASP A 60 -42.13 -49.70 -17.21
C ASP A 60 -42.71 -50.73 -18.21
N GLU A 61 -42.36 -50.64 -19.49
CA GLU A 61 -42.82 -51.58 -20.52
C GLU A 61 -42.14 -52.95 -20.41
N LEU A 62 -40.92 -53.02 -19.87
CA LEU A 62 -40.21 -54.27 -19.62
C LEU A 62 -40.71 -54.97 -18.35
N PHE A 63 -41.10 -54.20 -17.34
CA PHE A 63 -41.73 -54.71 -16.11
C PHE A 63 -43.12 -55.32 -16.34
N LEU A 64 -43.85 -54.89 -17.38
CA LEU A 64 -45.16 -55.47 -17.74
C LEU A 64 -45.03 -56.77 -18.53
N ARG A 65 -43.94 -56.95 -19.27
CA ARG A 65 -43.68 -58.15 -20.10
C ARG A 65 -43.05 -59.28 -19.31
N GLN A 66 -42.25 -58.92 -18.32
CA GLN A 66 -41.56 -59.84 -17.44
C GLN A 66 -42.37 -59.91 -16.17
N SER A 67 -42.86 -61.09 -15.77
CA SER A 67 -43.64 -61.29 -14.54
C SER A 67 -42.78 -61.07 -13.28
N VAL A 68 -42.27 -59.86 -13.09
CA VAL A 68 -41.57 -59.42 -11.89
C VAL A 68 -42.64 -59.09 -10.85
N ASP A 69 -42.46 -59.58 -9.63
CA ASP A 69 -43.41 -59.33 -8.54
C ASP A 69 -43.64 -57.82 -8.36
N PRO A 70 -44.84 -57.29 -8.63
CA PRO A 70 -45.10 -55.85 -8.57
C PRO A 70 -44.84 -55.29 -7.16
N ILE A 71 -45.01 -56.12 -6.14
CA ILE A 71 -44.76 -55.79 -4.73
C ILE A 71 -43.28 -55.46 -4.48
N LYS A 72 -42.34 -56.17 -5.11
CA LYS A 72 -40.89 -55.92 -4.91
C LYS A 72 -40.46 -54.58 -5.52
N VAL A 73 -40.97 -54.27 -6.71
CA VAL A 73 -40.74 -52.98 -7.40
C VAL A 73 -41.32 -51.83 -6.58
N ILE A 74 -42.54 -51.98 -6.06
CA ILE A 74 -43.18 -50.97 -5.21
C ILE A 74 -42.39 -50.75 -3.92
N LEU A 75 -41.92 -51.81 -3.25
CA LEU A 75 -41.14 -51.67 -2.02
C LEU A 75 -39.79 -50.99 -2.26
N GLN A 76 -39.08 -51.34 -3.35
CA GLN A 76 -37.80 -50.72 -3.68
C GLN A 76 -37.95 -49.25 -4.08
N THR A 77 -38.98 -48.91 -4.86
CA THR A 77 -39.27 -47.52 -5.21
C THR A 77 -39.70 -46.70 -4.00
N GLN A 78 -40.49 -47.27 -3.08
CA GLN A 78 -40.85 -46.61 -1.82
C GLN A 78 -39.64 -46.37 -0.93
N ASN A 79 -38.70 -47.32 -0.85
CA ASN A 79 -37.46 -47.13 -0.10
C ASN A 79 -36.60 -46.03 -0.72
N LEU A 80 -36.42 -46.03 -2.04
CA LEU A 80 -35.68 -44.96 -2.73
C LEU A 80 -36.34 -43.59 -2.53
N VAL A 81 -37.67 -43.50 -2.56
CA VAL A 81 -38.39 -42.26 -2.28
C VAL A 81 -38.15 -41.80 -0.84
N ARG A 82 -38.15 -42.71 0.14
CA ARG A 82 -37.83 -42.39 1.54
C ARG A 82 -36.40 -41.93 1.71
N ASP A 83 -35.44 -42.59 1.06
CA ASP A 83 -34.03 -42.23 1.11
C ASP A 83 -33.78 -40.85 0.48
N LEU A 84 -34.40 -40.58 -0.67
CA LEU A 84 -34.35 -39.25 -1.30
C LEU A 84 -35.03 -38.18 -0.45
N GLN A 85 -36.16 -38.49 0.20
CA GLN A 85 -36.80 -37.57 1.14
C GLN A 85 -35.91 -37.28 2.34
N GLY A 86 -35.21 -38.29 2.86
CA GLY A 86 -34.20 -38.15 3.91
C GLY A 86 -33.07 -37.21 3.49
N GLN A 87 -32.44 -37.48 2.35
CA GLN A 87 -31.37 -36.62 1.81
C GLN A 87 -31.84 -35.19 1.55
N LEU A 88 -33.07 -35.00 1.06
CA LEU A 88 -33.63 -33.67 0.84
C LEU A 88 -33.88 -32.95 2.18
N HIS A 89 -34.32 -33.67 3.21
CA HIS A 89 -34.51 -33.10 4.54
C HIS A 89 -33.19 -32.72 5.20
N GLU A 90 -32.18 -33.59 5.13
CA GLU A 90 -30.82 -33.30 5.61
C GLU A 90 -30.21 -32.12 4.88
N ALA A 91 -30.30 -32.08 3.54
CA ALA A 91 -29.80 -30.97 2.74
C ALA A 91 -30.48 -29.64 3.10
N ARG A 92 -31.81 -29.64 3.32
CA ARG A 92 -32.53 -28.45 3.77
C ARG A 92 -32.14 -28.02 5.17
N SER A 93 -31.95 -28.97 6.08
CA SER A 93 -31.52 -28.69 7.46
C SER A 93 -30.13 -28.08 7.49
N ASN A 94 -29.19 -28.65 6.72
CA ASN A 94 -27.83 -28.14 6.61
C ASN A 94 -27.82 -26.74 5.99
N GLN A 95 -28.59 -26.54 4.92
CA GLN A 95 -28.71 -25.22 4.29
C GLN A 95 -29.29 -24.18 5.26
N ALA A 96 -30.29 -24.54 6.08
CA ALA A 96 -30.84 -23.63 7.08
C ALA A 96 -29.81 -23.28 8.16
N ALA A 97 -29.03 -24.26 8.64
CA ALA A 97 -27.95 -24.02 9.59
C ALA A 97 -26.84 -23.12 9.01
N GLU A 98 -26.42 -23.35 7.77
CA GLU A 98 -25.44 -22.51 7.08
C GLU A 98 -25.93 -21.07 6.90
N PHE A 99 -27.22 -20.88 6.60
CA PHE A 99 -27.81 -19.54 6.53
C PHE A 99 -27.83 -18.84 7.89
N GLU A 100 -28.18 -19.55 8.96
CA GLU A 100 -28.18 -18.99 10.32
C GLU A 100 -26.76 -18.61 10.76
N GLU A 101 -25.77 -19.46 10.50
CA GLU A 101 -24.36 -19.14 10.75
C GLU A 101 -23.91 -17.92 9.93
N PHE A 102 -24.29 -17.85 8.65
CA PHE A 102 -23.98 -16.71 7.79
C PHE A 102 -24.60 -15.42 8.31
N GLU A 103 -25.88 -15.43 8.69
CA GLU A 103 -26.55 -14.27 9.28
C GLU A 103 -25.87 -13.80 10.57
N ASN A 104 -25.53 -14.73 11.46
CA ASN A 104 -24.81 -14.42 12.69
C ASN A 104 -23.43 -13.83 12.42
N ASN A 105 -22.69 -14.36 11.45
CA ASN A 105 -21.37 -13.86 11.04
C ASN A 105 -21.46 -12.46 10.42
N VAL A 106 -22.46 -12.22 9.58
CA VAL A 106 -22.69 -10.90 8.98
C VAL A 106 -23.06 -9.88 10.06
N LEU A 107 -23.96 -10.25 10.97
CA LEU A 107 -24.37 -9.38 12.08
C LEU A 107 -23.18 -9.03 12.99
N THR A 108 -22.38 -10.02 13.41
CA THR A 108 -21.20 -9.77 14.24
C THR A 108 -20.14 -8.95 13.51
N SER A 109 -19.91 -9.20 12.23
CA SER A 109 -18.98 -8.40 11.41
C SER A 109 -19.43 -6.94 11.30
N LEU A 110 -20.72 -6.70 11.08
CA LEU A 110 -21.29 -5.36 11.00
C LEU A 110 -21.20 -4.63 12.34
N MET A 111 -21.54 -5.31 13.45
CA MET A 111 -21.39 -4.76 14.79
C MET A 111 -19.92 -4.45 15.14
N ALA A 112 -18.98 -5.33 14.76
CA ALA A 112 -17.56 -5.09 14.97
C ALA A 112 -17.08 -3.86 14.20
N SER A 113 -17.52 -3.71 12.94
CA SER A 113 -17.26 -2.50 12.14
C SER A 113 -17.83 -1.25 12.83
N ASP A 114 -19.07 -1.29 13.31
CA ASP A 114 -19.70 -0.16 14.00
C ASP A 114 -18.93 0.23 15.27
N ILE A 115 -18.52 -0.73 16.09
CA ILE A 115 -17.71 -0.49 17.29
C ILE A 115 -16.37 0.16 16.90
N LEU A 116 -15.72 -0.32 15.84
CA LEU A 116 -14.45 0.26 15.38
C LEU A 116 -14.64 1.68 14.86
N THR A 117 -15.69 1.95 14.08
CA THR A 117 -15.95 3.31 13.60
C THR A 117 -16.31 4.27 14.75
N HIS A 118 -17.04 3.78 15.77
CA HIS A 118 -17.34 4.56 16.97
C HIS A 118 -16.07 4.91 17.75
N ARG A 119 -15.23 3.91 18.06
CA ARG A 119 -13.96 4.12 18.76
C ARG A 119 -13.01 5.03 17.98
N ALA A 120 -12.97 4.92 16.66
CA ALA A 120 -12.19 5.83 15.82
C ALA A 120 -12.68 7.27 15.95
N LYS A 121 -14.00 7.49 15.94
CA LYS A 121 -14.60 8.82 16.15
C LYS A 121 -14.27 9.38 17.54
N GLU A 122 -14.42 8.58 18.59
CA GLU A 122 -14.04 8.97 19.96
C GLU A 122 -12.56 9.36 20.04
N LEU A 123 -11.67 8.54 19.51
CA LEU A 123 -10.23 8.80 19.49
C LEU A 123 -9.91 10.08 18.71
N THR A 124 -10.56 10.32 17.56
CA THR A 124 -10.37 11.59 16.83
C THR A 124 -10.86 12.80 17.61
N ALA A 125 -11.95 12.67 18.37
CA ALA A 125 -12.48 13.74 19.21
C ALA A 125 -11.54 14.02 20.40
N GLU A 126 -10.98 12.98 21.02
CA GLU A 126 -9.98 13.11 22.08
C GLU A 126 -8.69 13.75 21.57
N LEU A 127 -8.18 13.31 20.40
CA LEU A 127 -7.00 13.91 19.78
C LEU A 127 -7.23 15.39 19.45
N ARG A 128 -8.41 15.77 18.94
CA ARG A 128 -8.77 17.18 18.72
C ARG A 128 -8.76 17.99 20.02
N LYS A 129 -9.35 17.46 21.09
CA LYS A 129 -9.32 18.11 22.41
C LYS A 129 -7.89 18.29 22.91
N LYS A 130 -7.04 17.27 22.77
CA LYS A 130 -5.62 17.35 23.17
C LYS A 130 -4.83 18.32 22.29
N ALA A 131 -5.08 18.36 20.98
CA ALA A 131 -4.45 19.32 20.08
C ALA A 131 -4.81 20.77 20.47
N LEU A 132 -6.09 21.06 20.72
CA LEU A 132 -6.52 22.38 21.19
C LEU A 132 -5.88 22.76 22.53
N HIS A 133 -5.75 21.80 23.46
CA HIS A 133 -5.07 22.03 24.73
C HIS A 133 -3.58 22.32 24.54
N VAL A 134 -2.90 21.62 23.63
CA VAL A 134 -1.50 21.88 23.29
C VAL A 134 -1.33 23.26 22.65
N GLU A 135 -2.24 23.68 21.77
CA GLU A 135 -2.24 25.03 21.21
C GLU A 135 -2.43 26.09 22.29
N MET A 136 -3.36 25.88 23.23
CA MET A 136 -3.55 26.76 24.38
C MET A 136 -2.28 26.87 25.25
N LEU A 137 -1.62 25.75 25.54
CA LEU A 137 -0.36 25.75 26.30
C LEU A 137 0.78 26.45 25.54
N LYS A 138 0.88 26.24 24.22
CA LYS A 138 1.85 26.96 23.38
C LYS A 138 1.61 28.47 23.42
N ARG A 139 0.35 28.90 23.37
CA ARG A 139 -0.01 30.31 23.50
C ARG A 139 0.39 30.87 24.86
N GLN A 140 0.09 30.16 25.96
CA GLN A 140 0.50 30.56 27.30
C GLN A 140 2.03 30.63 27.44
N LEU A 141 2.77 29.69 26.85
CA LEU A 141 4.23 29.74 26.80
C LEU A 141 4.72 30.97 26.04
N SER A 142 4.17 31.26 24.86
CA SER A 142 4.54 32.45 24.09
C SER A 142 4.22 33.75 24.84
N GLU A 143 3.09 33.82 25.55
CA GLU A 143 2.72 34.97 26.38
C GLU A 143 3.73 35.15 27.52
N LYS A 144 4.12 34.06 28.20
CA LYS A 144 5.13 34.10 29.26
C LYS A 144 6.53 34.43 28.75
N GLU A 145 6.91 33.94 27.57
CA GLU A 145 8.18 34.30 26.93
C GLU A 145 8.23 35.80 26.58
N VAL A 146 7.12 36.36 26.10
CA VAL A 146 7.00 37.82 25.85
C VAL A 146 7.04 38.60 27.16
N GLU A 147 6.32 38.16 28.21
CA GLU A 147 6.39 38.79 29.54
C GLU A 147 7.82 38.79 30.09
N LEU A 148 8.55 37.68 29.96
CA LEU A 148 9.95 37.57 30.38
C LEU A 148 10.87 38.47 29.54
N ALA A 149 10.64 38.56 28.23
CA ALA A 149 11.39 39.46 27.35
C ALA A 149 11.17 40.93 27.72
N LEU A 150 9.92 41.31 28.04
CA LEU A 150 9.57 42.65 28.50
C LEU A 150 10.19 42.97 29.87
N GLN A 151 10.13 42.04 30.82
CA GLN A 151 10.79 42.19 32.13
C GLN A 151 12.32 42.23 32.02
N ALA A 152 12.91 41.48 31.10
CA ALA A 152 14.34 41.56 30.78
C ALA A 152 14.70 42.92 30.15
N SER A 153 13.84 43.48 29.29
CA SER A 153 14.06 44.82 28.73
C SER A 153 13.90 45.95 29.74
N ASP A 154 13.00 45.82 30.72
CA ASP A 154 12.82 46.80 31.80
C ASP A 154 13.94 46.73 32.86
N SER A 155 14.70 45.63 32.93
CA SER A 155 15.80 45.44 33.89
C SER A 155 17.20 45.72 33.33
N THR A 156 17.32 46.11 32.05
CA THR A 156 18.62 46.47 31.46
C THR A 156 18.57 47.76 30.64
N VAL A 157 18.92 48.88 31.27
CA VAL A 157 19.71 49.91 30.57
C VAL A 157 21.09 49.30 30.32
N SER A 158 21.21 48.56 29.24
CA SER A 158 22.48 48.14 28.67
C SER A 158 22.24 47.79 27.20
N LEU A 159 22.94 48.50 26.32
CA LEU A 159 22.89 48.31 24.88
C LEU A 159 23.11 46.83 24.53
N PRO A 160 22.44 46.29 23.48
CA PRO A 160 22.59 44.89 23.13
C PRO A 160 24.02 44.63 22.67
N ALA A 161 24.77 43.92 23.51
CA ALA A 161 26.08 43.39 23.19
C ALA A 161 25.95 42.41 22.02
N ALA A 162 26.85 42.59 21.05
CA ALA A 162 26.94 41.80 19.84
C ALA A 162 26.89 40.29 20.09
N PHE A 163 26.12 39.60 19.24
CA PHE A 163 26.30 38.23 18.75
C PHE A 163 27.50 37.47 19.35
N ALA A 164 27.26 36.74 20.44
CA ALA A 164 28.14 35.66 20.85
C ALA A 164 27.96 34.50 19.87
N LYS A 165 28.83 34.42 18.86
CA LYS A 165 28.92 33.27 17.95
C LYS A 165 29.21 32.01 18.78
N ASN A 166 28.33 31.02 18.72
CA ASN A 166 28.58 29.70 19.29
C ASN A 166 29.85 29.10 18.66
N PRO A 167 30.83 28.62 19.44
CA PRO A 167 32.11 28.13 18.91
C PRO A 167 32.00 26.82 18.10
N ASP A 168 30.89 26.09 18.24
CA ASP A 168 30.74 24.72 17.71
C ASP A 168 29.79 24.60 16.50
N LEU A 169 29.31 25.73 15.95
CA LEU A 169 28.45 25.77 14.77
C LEU A 169 29.28 26.09 13.51
N HIS A 170 29.41 25.10 12.63
CA HIS A 170 30.09 25.27 11.35
C HIS A 170 29.08 25.34 10.20
N VAL A 171 28.92 26.54 9.64
CA VAL A 171 28.00 26.79 8.53
C VAL A 171 28.76 26.81 7.21
N PHE A 172 28.34 25.98 6.26
CA PHE A 172 28.91 25.94 4.91
C PHE A 172 27.89 26.33 3.87
N LYS A 173 28.23 27.37 3.11
CA LYS A 173 27.49 27.84 1.93
C LYS A 173 28.43 27.78 0.72
N PRO A 174 28.04 27.12 -0.38
CA PRO A 174 28.83 27.15 -1.59
C PRO A 174 28.78 28.56 -2.18
N ASP A 175 29.93 29.09 -2.56
CA ASP A 175 30.01 30.41 -3.20
C ASP A 175 29.62 30.28 -4.68
N LEU A 176 28.38 30.69 -4.98
CA LEU A 176 27.83 30.68 -6.33
C LEU A 176 27.97 32.03 -7.04
N ALA A 177 28.55 33.05 -6.40
CA ALA A 177 28.62 34.40 -6.97
C ALA A 177 29.38 34.41 -8.32
N ALA A 178 30.47 33.64 -8.43
CA ALA A 178 31.23 33.50 -9.66
C ALA A 178 30.45 32.78 -10.77
N ALA A 179 29.64 31.77 -10.41
CA ALA A 179 28.81 31.04 -11.37
C ALA A 179 27.68 31.93 -11.89
N LEU A 180 27.01 32.68 -11.01
CA LEU A 180 25.94 33.61 -11.37
C LEU A 180 26.45 34.76 -12.23
N ALA A 181 27.60 35.36 -11.90
CA ALA A 181 28.22 36.41 -12.72
C ALA A 181 28.60 35.92 -14.13
N GLY A 182 29.14 34.69 -14.23
CA GLY A 182 29.43 34.05 -15.51
C GLY A 182 28.17 33.77 -16.33
N PHE A 183 27.08 33.36 -15.68
CA PHE A 183 25.81 33.11 -16.37
C PHE A 183 25.15 34.42 -16.85
N LEU A 184 25.15 35.48 -16.05
CA LEU A 184 24.63 36.79 -16.45
C LEU A 184 25.35 37.37 -17.66
N SER A 185 26.63 37.02 -17.84
CA SER A 185 27.46 37.53 -18.93
C SER A 185 27.34 36.71 -20.22
N ASN A 186 27.32 35.37 -20.12
CA ASN A 186 27.42 34.49 -21.30
C ASN A 186 26.15 33.67 -21.57
N SER A 187 25.19 33.60 -20.64
CA SER A 187 23.96 32.78 -20.72
C SER A 187 24.17 31.28 -21.03
N GLU A 188 25.41 30.79 -20.90
CA GLU A 188 25.77 29.41 -21.16
C GLU A 188 25.48 28.53 -19.93
N LYS A 189 24.65 27.49 -20.13
CA LYS A 189 24.21 26.58 -19.06
C LYS A 189 25.31 25.62 -18.60
N GLU A 190 26.17 25.19 -19.52
CA GLU A 190 27.20 24.18 -19.22
C GLU A 190 28.32 24.76 -18.34
N THR A 191 28.75 25.99 -18.63
CA THR A 191 29.76 26.70 -17.85
C THR A 191 29.26 27.00 -16.44
N TYR A 192 27.99 27.38 -16.30
CA TYR A 192 27.33 27.52 -15.01
C TYR A 192 27.34 26.22 -14.21
N GLY A 193 26.91 25.11 -14.82
CA GLY A 193 26.89 23.79 -14.16
C GLY A 193 28.28 23.34 -13.71
N ALA A 194 29.32 23.56 -14.53
CA ALA A 194 30.69 23.21 -14.20
C ALA A 194 31.25 24.04 -13.03
N LEU A 195 30.99 25.34 -13.01
CA LEU A 195 31.41 26.22 -11.90
C LEU A 195 30.67 25.89 -10.61
N LYS A 196 29.38 25.59 -10.70
CA LYS A 196 28.56 25.14 -9.57
C LYS A 196 29.10 23.85 -8.97
N ARG A 197 29.43 22.84 -9.77
CA ARG A 197 30.05 21.59 -9.28
C ARG A 197 31.38 21.85 -8.57
N LYS A 198 32.25 22.68 -9.16
CA LYS A 198 33.53 23.06 -8.52
C LYS A 198 33.34 23.71 -7.15
N ALA A 199 32.35 24.59 -7.00
CA ALA A 199 32.04 25.22 -5.72
C ALA A 199 31.54 24.20 -4.67
N ILE A 200 30.73 23.23 -5.12
CA ILE A 200 30.20 22.15 -4.28
C ILE A 200 31.33 21.19 -3.85
N ASP A 201 32.21 20.80 -4.76
CA ASP A 201 33.36 19.93 -4.47
C ASP A 201 34.32 20.61 -3.46
N ALA A 202 34.56 21.93 -3.64
CA ALA A 202 35.37 22.71 -2.71
C ALA A 202 34.74 22.77 -1.31
N MET A 203 33.42 22.90 -1.23
CA MET A 203 32.68 22.81 0.04
C MET A 203 32.80 21.41 0.64
N GLN A 204 32.57 20.36 -0.15
CA GLN A 204 32.67 18.97 0.28
C GLN A 204 34.03 18.66 0.91
N HIS A 205 35.13 19.10 0.29
CA HIS A 205 36.47 18.92 0.83
C HIS A 205 36.67 19.62 2.18
N ARG A 206 36.02 20.77 2.43
CA ARG A 206 36.07 21.47 3.73
C ARG A 206 35.30 20.70 4.79
N VAL A 207 34.11 20.20 4.45
CA VAL A 207 33.28 19.40 5.35
C VAL A 207 33.99 18.10 5.74
N LEU A 208 34.59 17.40 4.78
CA LEU A 208 35.34 16.17 5.04
C LEU A 208 36.54 16.38 5.97
N LYS A 209 37.19 17.54 5.94
CA LYS A 209 38.28 17.86 6.89
C LYS A 209 37.77 17.95 8.32
N ILE A 210 36.56 18.47 8.51
CA ILE A 210 35.91 18.59 9.82
C ILE A 210 35.38 17.25 10.30
N LEU A 211 34.76 16.46 9.41
CA LEU A 211 34.29 15.11 9.75
C LEU A 211 35.42 14.15 10.16
N LYS A 212 36.66 14.40 9.71
CA LYS A 212 37.84 13.63 10.18
C LYS A 212 38.19 13.89 11.66
N GLN A 213 37.68 14.97 12.26
CA GLN A 213 38.01 15.37 13.63
C GLN A 213 37.11 14.69 14.67
N GLY A 214 36.03 14.02 14.26
CA GLY A 214 35.17 13.25 15.15
C GLY A 214 33.75 13.03 14.59
N THR A 215 32.89 12.42 15.40
CA THR A 215 31.46 12.24 15.08
C THR A 215 30.72 13.56 15.25
N ILE A 216 30.34 14.17 14.14
CA ILE A 216 29.68 15.48 14.10
C ILE A 216 28.31 15.32 13.47
N ARG A 217 27.30 15.94 14.08
CA ARG A 217 25.95 15.99 13.53
C ARG A 217 25.96 16.85 12.27
N VAL A 218 25.43 16.31 11.17
CA VAL A 218 25.37 17.03 9.89
C VAL A 218 23.92 17.28 9.52
N VAL A 219 23.60 18.55 9.31
CA VAL A 219 22.30 18.99 8.82
C VAL A 219 22.49 19.49 7.39
N VAL A 220 21.77 18.89 6.47
CA VAL A 220 21.74 19.29 5.06
C VAL A 220 20.45 20.06 4.83
N PHE A 221 20.59 21.28 4.33
CA PHE A 221 19.49 22.11 3.86
C PHE A 221 19.41 21.96 2.35
N GLN A 222 18.29 21.44 1.84
CA GLN A 222 18.05 21.37 0.40
C GLN A 222 17.49 22.72 -0.09
N GLU A 223 18.26 23.41 -0.92
CA GLU A 223 17.85 24.72 -1.43
C GLU A 223 16.74 24.58 -2.48
N ARG A 224 15.51 25.00 -2.13
CA ARG A 224 14.40 25.15 -3.08
C ARG A 224 14.09 26.60 -3.46
N TYR A 225 14.95 27.55 -3.03
CA TYR A 225 14.79 28.97 -3.28
C TYR A 225 13.46 29.52 -2.75
N LEU A 226 13.10 29.09 -1.53
CA LEU A 226 11.87 29.49 -0.84
C LEU A 226 12.14 30.29 0.44
N CYS A 227 13.25 30.02 1.13
CA CYS A 227 13.64 30.69 2.37
C CYS A 227 15.14 30.93 2.34
N SER A 228 15.61 32.04 2.92
CA SER A 228 17.04 32.29 3.00
C SER A 228 17.70 31.35 4.01
N PHE A 229 18.81 30.74 3.58
CA PHE A 229 19.58 29.81 4.40
C PHE A 229 20.02 30.42 5.75
N GLU A 230 20.34 31.71 5.77
CA GLU A 230 20.74 32.42 7.00
C GLU A 230 19.59 32.46 8.02
N LYS A 231 18.36 32.80 7.58
CA LYS A 231 17.17 32.75 8.44
C LYS A 231 16.87 31.33 8.92
N PHE A 232 17.11 30.33 8.08
CA PHE A 232 16.94 28.92 8.48
C PHE A 232 17.90 28.55 9.62
N VAL A 233 19.19 28.87 9.48
CA VAL A 233 20.19 28.61 10.51
C VAL A 233 19.83 29.32 11.82
N ASP A 234 19.44 30.59 11.74
CA ASP A 234 19.08 31.46 12.87
C ASP A 234 17.74 31.08 13.55
N ARG A 235 16.93 30.21 12.96
CA ARG A 235 15.66 29.76 13.56
C ARG A 235 15.80 28.41 14.23
N TYR A 236 16.50 27.48 13.59
CA TYR A 236 16.56 26.09 14.05
C TYR A 236 17.79 25.77 14.90
N PHE A 237 18.88 26.55 14.79
CA PHE A 237 20.18 26.18 15.36
C PHE A 237 20.85 27.25 16.23
N SER A 238 20.12 28.28 16.66
CA SER A 238 20.67 29.39 17.48
C SER A 238 21.14 28.98 18.87
N ARG A 239 20.71 27.81 19.36
CA ARG A 239 21.05 27.27 20.68
C ARG A 239 21.41 25.79 20.57
N THR A 240 22.61 25.49 20.08
CA THR A 240 23.10 24.11 20.01
C THR A 240 24.20 23.86 21.03
N THR A 241 24.02 22.82 21.84
CA THR A 241 24.99 22.34 22.84
C THR A 241 26.00 21.32 22.29
N SER A 242 25.90 20.99 20.99
CA SER A 242 26.70 19.97 20.31
C SER A 242 27.33 20.53 19.04
N SER A 243 28.52 20.02 18.67
CA SER A 243 29.15 20.33 17.37
C SER A 243 28.22 19.97 16.21
N LEU A 244 27.87 20.98 15.42
CA LEU A 244 26.90 20.90 14.35
C LEU A 244 27.49 21.50 13.08
N VAL A 245 27.39 20.74 11.99
CA VAL A 245 27.71 21.22 10.65
C VAL A 245 26.41 21.40 9.87
N VAL A 246 26.12 22.63 9.44
CA VAL A 246 24.96 22.94 8.60
C VAL A 246 25.44 23.24 7.18
N LEU A 247 24.95 22.47 6.23
CA LEU A 247 25.32 22.54 4.82
C LEU A 247 24.16 23.09 3.99
N ASN A 248 24.42 24.13 3.19
CA ASN A 248 23.51 24.50 2.12
C ASN A 248 23.85 23.69 0.86
N LEU A 249 22.91 22.86 0.40
CA LEU A 249 23.09 22.04 -0.80
C LEU A 249 22.17 22.55 -1.93
N PRO A 250 22.70 23.37 -2.85
CA PRO A 250 21.96 23.83 -4.02
C PRO A 250 21.99 22.79 -5.13
N LEU A 251 21.60 21.54 -4.85
CA LEU A 251 21.49 20.50 -5.87
C LEU A 251 20.02 20.27 -6.22
N SER A 252 19.75 20.26 -7.52
CA SER A 252 18.42 20.04 -8.08
C SER A 252 18.26 18.62 -8.61
N SER A 253 19.17 17.71 -8.28
CA SER A 253 19.13 16.30 -8.71
C SER A 253 19.27 15.39 -7.49
N ARG A 254 18.33 14.46 -7.32
CA ARG A 254 18.35 13.43 -6.28
C ARG A 254 19.59 12.54 -6.40
N LEU A 255 20.01 12.22 -7.62
CA LEU A 255 21.21 11.41 -7.86
C LEU A 255 22.49 12.13 -7.42
N GLU A 256 22.63 13.40 -7.80
CA GLU A 256 23.78 14.22 -7.40
C GLU A 256 23.82 14.42 -5.88
N THR A 257 22.65 14.59 -5.27
CA THR A 257 22.50 14.69 -3.81
C THR A 257 22.95 13.39 -3.13
N GLN A 258 22.50 12.23 -3.60
CA GLN A 258 22.91 10.94 -3.04
C GLN A 258 24.42 10.68 -3.22
N GLU A 259 24.99 11.05 -4.36
CA GLU A 259 26.43 10.94 -4.61
C GLU A 259 27.25 11.80 -3.65
N PHE A 260 26.82 13.06 -3.46
CA PHE A 260 27.42 13.97 -2.49
C PHE A 260 27.39 13.40 -1.06
N LEU A 261 26.24 12.86 -0.64
CA LEU A 261 26.07 12.29 0.70
C LEU A 261 26.88 11.02 0.91
N ARG A 262 26.98 10.14 -0.10
CA ARG A 262 27.80 8.92 -0.02
C ARG A 262 29.27 9.23 0.28
N ALA A 263 29.74 10.39 -0.14
CA ALA A 263 31.09 10.82 0.15
C ALA A 263 31.28 11.31 1.59
N LEU A 264 30.22 11.75 2.30
CA LEU A 264 30.24 12.20 3.69
C LEU A 264 30.28 11.04 4.70
N LYS A 265 31.27 10.16 4.58
CA LYS A 265 31.47 9.05 5.52
C LYS A 265 31.84 9.58 6.91
N GLY A 266 31.02 9.29 7.92
CA GLY A 266 31.23 9.69 9.33
C GLY A 266 30.28 10.77 9.86
N ALA A 267 29.39 11.30 9.02
CA ALA A 267 28.30 12.19 9.42
C ALA A 267 27.18 11.39 10.11
N VAL A 268 27.12 11.40 11.45
CA VAL A 268 26.07 10.72 12.21
C VAL A 268 25.63 11.59 13.39
N PRO A 269 24.33 11.94 13.52
CA PRO A 269 23.26 11.68 12.56
C PRO A 269 23.28 12.65 11.36
N LEU A 270 22.81 12.16 10.20
CA LEU A 270 22.61 12.92 8.97
C LEU A 270 21.13 13.32 8.83
N GLU A 271 20.85 14.61 8.96
CA GLU A 271 19.49 15.16 8.87
C GLU A 271 19.31 15.99 7.61
N LEU A 272 18.13 15.89 6.98
CA LEU A 272 17.75 16.70 5.83
C LEU A 272 16.59 17.63 6.19
N TYR A 273 16.72 18.90 5.83
CA TYR A 273 15.66 19.89 5.95
C TYR A 273 15.27 20.39 4.57
N VAL A 274 13.98 20.29 4.27
CA VAL A 274 13.44 20.70 2.98
C VAL A 274 12.33 21.72 3.19
N PRO A 275 12.49 22.94 2.64
CA PRO A 275 11.43 23.92 2.63
C PRO A 275 10.31 23.51 1.66
N HIS A 276 9.05 23.63 2.09
CA HIS A 276 7.86 23.34 1.28
C HIS A 276 6.80 24.44 1.41
N CYS A 277 6.10 24.73 0.31
CA CYS A 277 4.96 25.64 0.31
C CYS A 277 3.87 25.07 -0.62
N ASP A 278 2.62 25.08 -0.17
CA ASP A 278 1.49 24.52 -0.94
C ASP A 278 1.02 25.43 -2.08
N SER A 279 1.31 26.74 -1.99
CA SER A 279 0.81 27.75 -2.92
C SER A 279 1.86 28.14 -3.96
N GLU A 280 1.61 27.79 -5.22
CA GLU A 280 2.47 28.17 -6.35
C GLU A 280 2.61 29.70 -6.49
N ALA A 281 1.57 30.46 -6.12
CA ALA A 281 1.60 31.92 -6.16
C ALA A 281 2.62 32.48 -5.16
N VAL A 282 2.68 31.90 -3.95
CA VAL A 282 3.63 32.29 -2.90
C VAL A 282 5.04 31.91 -3.30
N VAL A 283 5.24 30.71 -3.87
CA VAL A 283 6.54 30.25 -4.41
C VAL A 283 7.07 31.21 -5.47
N LYS A 284 6.24 31.60 -6.44
CA LYS A 284 6.62 32.55 -7.50
C LYS A 284 6.95 33.92 -6.93
N ALA A 285 6.15 34.43 -6.00
CA ALA A 285 6.39 35.71 -5.35
C ALA A 285 7.72 35.71 -4.57
N GLN A 286 7.95 34.71 -3.71
CA GLN A 286 9.18 34.61 -2.91
C GLN A 286 10.42 34.51 -3.78
N ARG A 287 10.38 33.74 -4.86
CA ARG A 287 11.49 33.65 -5.82
C ARG A 287 11.77 34.99 -6.49
N ALA A 288 10.73 35.71 -6.91
CA ALA A 288 10.89 37.02 -7.51
C ALA A 288 11.49 38.05 -6.54
N PHE A 289 11.10 38.03 -5.26
CA PHE A 289 11.57 38.99 -4.27
C PHE A 289 12.95 38.68 -3.70
N LEU A 290 13.26 37.40 -3.41
CA LEU A 290 14.48 37.00 -2.69
C LEU A 290 15.55 36.39 -3.60
N PHE A 291 15.15 35.82 -4.73
CA PHE A 291 16.01 34.96 -5.57
C PHE A 291 15.96 35.33 -7.06
N GLY A 292 15.69 36.60 -7.39
CA GLY A 292 15.51 37.07 -8.77
C GLY A 292 16.74 36.93 -9.67
N ASN A 293 17.93 36.70 -9.10
CA ASN A 293 19.18 36.55 -9.85
C ASN A 293 19.47 35.10 -10.28
N ILE A 294 18.59 34.16 -9.95
CA ILE A 294 18.81 32.73 -10.19
C ILE A 294 18.21 32.33 -11.54
N PRO A 295 18.92 31.55 -12.37
CA PRO A 295 18.42 31.18 -13.68
C PRO A 295 17.13 30.35 -13.64
N ASP A 296 16.18 30.68 -14.53
CA ASP A 296 14.88 29.98 -14.62
C ASP A 296 14.99 28.48 -14.84
N PHE A 297 16.04 28.01 -15.54
CA PHE A 297 16.22 26.58 -15.77
C PHE A 297 16.53 25.82 -14.48
N GLU A 298 17.16 26.48 -13.50
CA GLU A 298 17.47 25.91 -12.21
C GLU A 298 16.23 25.87 -11.32
N LEU A 299 15.44 26.95 -11.30
CA LEU A 299 14.16 26.99 -10.59
C LEU A 299 13.22 25.88 -11.08
N LYS A 300 13.13 25.70 -12.41
CA LYS A 300 12.34 24.63 -13.03
C LYS A 300 12.89 23.23 -12.75
N ALA A 301 14.21 23.07 -12.61
CA ALA A 301 14.81 21.79 -12.26
C ALA A 301 14.43 21.39 -10.83
N THR A 302 14.48 22.35 -9.90
CA THR A 302 14.14 22.12 -8.49
C THR A 302 12.65 21.84 -8.28
N ASP A 303 11.75 22.44 -9.07
CA ASP A 303 10.31 22.17 -9.00
C ASP A 303 9.93 20.77 -9.49
N ARG A 304 10.70 20.21 -10.43
CA ARG A 304 10.46 18.86 -10.97
C ARG A 304 10.85 17.76 -10.00
N GLU A 305 11.66 18.06 -9.00
CA GLU A 305 12.15 17.06 -8.06
C GLU A 305 11.12 16.75 -6.96
N PRO A 306 10.77 15.45 -6.76
CA PRO A 306 9.90 15.06 -5.68
C PRO A 306 10.53 15.34 -4.31
N LEU A 307 9.69 15.40 -3.27
CA LEU A 307 10.19 15.53 -1.90
C LEU A 307 11.01 14.28 -1.51
N PRO A 308 12.15 14.46 -0.83
CA PRO A 308 13.01 13.36 -0.42
C PRO A 308 12.37 12.51 0.68
N THR A 309 12.81 11.27 0.77
CA THR A 309 12.27 10.27 1.70
C THR A 309 13.38 9.67 2.56
N ILE A 310 13.03 9.04 3.69
CA ILE A 310 14.02 8.37 4.56
C ILE A 310 14.79 7.27 3.80
N HIS A 311 14.16 6.65 2.78
CA HIS A 311 14.77 5.65 1.90
C HIS A 311 15.98 6.18 1.10
N ASP A 312 16.21 7.49 1.08
CA ASP A 312 17.37 8.12 0.45
C ASP A 312 18.66 8.04 1.28
N GLY A 313 18.62 7.42 2.46
CA GLY A 313 19.77 7.24 3.33
C GLY A 313 19.97 8.37 4.35
N TYR A 314 18.91 9.10 4.68
CA TYR A 314 18.91 10.09 5.76
C TYR A 314 18.43 9.45 7.06
N ASP A 315 19.03 9.84 8.18
CA ASP A 315 18.55 9.41 9.51
C ASP A 315 17.25 10.12 9.89
N ARG A 316 17.08 11.37 9.41
CA ARG A 316 15.88 12.17 9.61
C ARG A 316 15.62 13.09 8.42
N VAL A 317 14.37 13.12 7.94
CA VAL A 317 13.91 14.09 6.94
C VAL A 317 12.85 14.98 7.59
N THR A 318 13.08 16.29 7.55
CA THR A 318 12.15 17.30 8.08
C THR A 318 11.71 18.20 6.94
N VAL A 319 10.44 18.06 6.55
CA VAL A 319 9.81 18.98 5.62
C VAL A 319 9.12 20.06 6.45
N PHE A 320 9.50 21.32 6.26
CA PHE A 320 8.90 22.44 6.99
C PHE A 320 8.17 23.38 6.04
N ARG A 321 7.00 23.85 6.49
CA ARG A 321 6.14 24.74 5.72
C ARG A 321 6.67 26.17 5.82
N ILE A 322 6.74 26.86 4.69
CA ILE A 322 7.07 28.29 4.61
C ILE A 322 5.79 29.09 4.40
N GLU A 323 5.62 30.12 5.22
CA GLU A 323 4.56 31.11 5.07
C GLU A 323 5.04 32.33 4.27
N GLN A 324 4.09 33.08 3.72
CA GLN A 324 4.39 34.26 2.91
C GLN A 324 5.10 35.33 3.74
N GLY A 325 6.30 35.74 3.31
CA GLY A 325 7.09 36.80 3.95
C GLY A 325 8.29 36.31 4.78
N GLU A 326 8.46 34.99 4.91
CA GLU A 326 9.64 34.39 5.53
C GLU A 326 10.81 34.25 4.56
#